data_AF-A0A9P5YS60-F1
#
_entry.id   AF-A0A9P5YS60-F1
#
_cell.length_a   1.000
_cell.length_b   1.000
_cell.length_c   1.000
_cell.angle_alpha   90.00
_cell.angle_beta   90.00
_cell.angle_gamma   90.00
#
_symmetry.space_group_name_H-M   'P 1'
#
loop_
_entity.id
_entity.type
_entity.pdbx_description
1 polymer ?
#
loop_
_entity_poly.entity_id
_entity_poly.type
_entity_poly.pdbx_seq_one_letter_code
_entity_poly.pdbx_strand_id
1 'polypeptide(L)'
;MSMQMHTRSKLITQYKKVSPIIALTMMLITVHWNNYWNIYISHQNLPWKFLQQEFHTYFVSTSLAASITKQFHSIKQVIDSMHKKLVKVHHGALGKQIYPEDNPAQSEVCGHIGRKGNQFCRKCHVGETHKIKESDEGFHSLFKPGSACCAEEIALDVKKQVILACLGVAQNVQNYQAKTGIKDKLLAWMQEHENEIYNPFLKLARFDATINTPVEILHTILLRIIKYLQKQMYSVCLQSTAMTGLSIHAIQVNYIMQYANLLIGQQFKTIAQVNVFHVYDLVDPTWFLLTKAVEELSALLWMLEIPNMEEYLVYL
;
A
#
# COMPACT_ATOMS: atom_id res chain seq x y z
N MET A 1 -39.56 -9.88 -15.05
CA MET A 1 -38.41 -10.82 -15.14
C MET A 1 -37.69 -10.85 -16.51
N SER A 2 -38.23 -10.31 -17.61
CA SER A 2 -37.54 -10.35 -18.93
C SER A 2 -36.68 -9.10 -19.26
N MET A 3 -36.86 -7.98 -18.57
CA MET A 3 -36.14 -6.72 -18.88
C MET A 3 -34.70 -6.67 -18.33
N GLN A 4 -34.38 -7.44 -17.27
CA GLN A 4 -33.01 -7.56 -16.72
C GLN A 4 -32.10 -8.49 -17.52
N MET A 5 -32.65 -9.41 -18.33
CA MET A 5 -31.84 -10.32 -19.15
C MET A 5 -31.31 -9.63 -20.42
N HIS A 6 -32.02 -8.65 -20.97
CA HIS A 6 -31.60 -7.98 -22.19
C HIS A 6 -30.47 -6.96 -21.96
N THR A 7 -30.44 -6.29 -20.80
CA THR A 7 -29.30 -5.45 -20.36
C THR A 7 -28.07 -6.28 -19.99
N ARG A 8 -28.28 -7.48 -19.41
CA ARG A 8 -27.23 -8.49 -19.15
C ARG A 8 -26.47 -8.88 -20.41
N SER A 9 -27.17 -9.09 -21.52
CA SER A 9 -26.52 -9.48 -22.79
C SER A 9 -25.68 -8.36 -23.38
N LYS A 10 -26.13 -7.10 -23.32
CA LYS A 10 -25.40 -5.96 -23.92
C LYS A 10 -24.14 -5.57 -23.13
N LEU A 11 -24.19 -5.56 -21.78
CA LEU A 11 -23.01 -5.32 -20.94
C LEU A 11 -21.99 -6.45 -21.08
N ILE A 12 -22.42 -7.71 -21.02
CA ILE A 12 -21.51 -8.85 -21.19
C ILE A 12 -20.87 -8.86 -22.60
N THR A 13 -21.58 -8.42 -23.63
CA THR A 13 -21.04 -8.42 -25.01
C THR A 13 -20.02 -7.29 -25.24
N GLN A 14 -20.13 -6.17 -24.53
CA GLN A 14 -19.11 -5.10 -24.58
C GLN A 14 -17.81 -5.49 -23.85
N TYR A 15 -17.90 -6.33 -22.80
CA TYR A 15 -16.75 -6.89 -22.09
C TYR A 15 -16.24 -8.24 -22.65
N LYS A 16 -16.99 -8.89 -23.55
CA LYS A 16 -16.59 -10.18 -24.20
C LYS A 16 -15.45 -10.05 -25.21
N LYS A 17 -15.00 -8.85 -25.55
CA LYS A 17 -13.77 -8.63 -26.35
C LYS A 17 -12.51 -8.50 -25.49
N VAL A 18 -12.60 -8.66 -24.17
CA VAL A 18 -11.43 -8.79 -23.29
C VAL A 18 -11.27 -10.26 -22.93
N SER A 19 -10.30 -10.89 -23.58
CA SER A 19 -9.87 -12.28 -23.33
C SER A 19 -9.64 -12.51 -21.82
N PRO A 20 -9.96 -13.70 -21.26
CA PRO A 20 -9.86 -13.98 -19.82
C PRO A 20 -8.38 -14.11 -19.44
N ILE A 21 -7.72 -12.99 -19.19
CA ILE A 21 -6.29 -12.96 -18.92
C ILE A 21 -6.04 -12.10 -17.70
N ILE A 22 -5.62 -12.84 -16.69
CA ILE A 22 -5.59 -12.48 -15.29
C ILE A 22 -4.54 -11.39 -15.08
N ALA A 23 -5.01 -10.16 -15.00
CA ALA A 23 -4.30 -9.10 -14.31
C ALA A 23 -4.57 -9.33 -12.81
N LEU A 24 -3.61 -9.94 -12.13
CA LEU A 24 -3.75 -10.43 -10.75
C LEU A 24 -3.54 -9.26 -9.78
N THR A 25 -4.61 -8.71 -9.21
CA THR A 25 -4.49 -7.83 -8.05
C THR A 25 -4.40 -8.73 -6.83
N MET A 26 -3.21 -8.83 -6.24
CA MET A 26 -3.05 -9.47 -4.93
C MET A 26 -3.54 -8.48 -3.87
N MET A 27 -4.72 -8.76 -3.35
CA MET A 27 -5.38 -8.04 -2.27
C MET A 27 -4.99 -8.73 -0.97
N LEU A 28 -3.98 -8.18 -0.29
CA LEU A 28 -3.55 -8.65 1.03
C LEU A 28 -4.41 -7.92 2.08
N ILE A 29 -5.32 -8.57 2.80
CA ILE A 29 -6.16 -7.95 3.85
C ILE A 29 -6.33 -9.01 4.96
N THR A 30 -6.23 -8.80 6.28
CA THR A 30 -6.10 -7.65 7.19
C THR A 30 -5.42 -8.14 8.48
N VAL A 31 -4.67 -7.26 9.15
CA VAL A 31 -4.47 -7.34 10.62
C VAL A 31 -5.54 -6.47 11.25
N HIS A 32 -6.66 -7.05 11.63
CA HIS A 32 -7.55 -6.38 12.59
C HIS A 32 -8.26 -7.32 13.56
N TRP A 33 -8.42 -8.60 13.20
CA TRP A 33 -9.07 -9.58 14.08
C TRP A 33 -8.29 -10.89 14.22
N ASN A 34 -7.20 -11.06 13.47
CA ASN A 34 -6.46 -12.30 13.44
C ASN A 34 -4.99 -12.00 13.13
N ASN A 35 -4.05 -12.54 13.91
CA ASN A 35 -2.58 -12.44 13.69
C ASN A 35 -2.10 -13.25 12.46
N TYR A 36 -2.95 -13.43 11.45
CA TYR A 36 -2.76 -14.35 10.33
C TYR A 36 -2.55 -13.55 9.05
N TRP A 37 -1.57 -13.96 8.25
CA TRP A 37 -1.38 -13.40 6.92
C TRP A 37 -2.25 -14.17 5.93
N ASN A 38 -3.25 -13.48 5.37
CA ASN A 38 -4.14 -14.01 4.35
C ASN A 38 -3.82 -13.39 2.99
N ILE A 39 -3.80 -14.22 1.96
CA ILE A 39 -3.61 -13.81 0.57
C ILE A 39 -4.92 -14.01 -0.18
N TYR A 40 -5.43 -12.92 -0.75
CA TYR A 40 -6.55 -12.94 -1.68
C TYR A 40 -6.12 -12.42 -3.05
N ILE A 41 -6.85 -12.83 -4.07
CA ILE A 41 -6.65 -12.41 -5.45
C ILE A 41 -7.98 -11.89 -5.98
N SER A 42 -7.93 -10.73 -6.63
CA SER A 42 -9.05 -10.17 -7.38
C SER A 42 -8.59 -9.78 -8.78
N HIS A 43 -9.51 -9.70 -9.72
CA HIS A 43 -9.18 -9.36 -11.10
C HIS A 43 -9.03 -7.85 -11.27
N GLN A 44 -7.84 -7.38 -11.69
CA GLN A 44 -7.49 -5.96 -11.73
C GLN A 44 -8.36 -5.13 -12.68
N ASN A 45 -8.85 -5.71 -13.79
CA ASN A 45 -9.68 -4.97 -14.75
C ASN A 45 -11.16 -4.87 -14.30
N LEU A 46 -11.48 -5.24 -13.06
CA LEU A 46 -12.82 -5.03 -12.53
C LEU A 46 -12.95 -3.57 -12.06
N PRO A 47 -14.02 -2.86 -12.45
CA PRO A 47 -14.39 -1.61 -11.82
C PRO A 47 -14.43 -1.73 -10.29
N TRP A 48 -14.03 -0.67 -9.57
CA TRP A 48 -13.95 -0.67 -8.11
C TRP A 48 -15.22 -1.18 -7.41
N LYS A 49 -16.40 -0.83 -7.92
CA LYS A 49 -17.71 -1.29 -7.41
C LYS A 49 -17.87 -2.83 -7.39
N PHE A 50 -17.06 -3.55 -8.14
CA PHE A 50 -17.04 -5.01 -8.19
C PHE A 50 -15.88 -5.61 -7.38
N LEU A 51 -14.78 -4.90 -7.16
CA LEU A 51 -13.62 -5.41 -6.40
C LEU A 51 -13.97 -5.77 -4.95
N GLN A 52 -14.94 -5.07 -4.35
CA GLN A 52 -15.39 -5.33 -2.97
C GLN A 52 -16.46 -6.42 -2.86
N GLN A 53 -16.92 -6.98 -3.98
CA GLN A 53 -17.91 -8.05 -3.95
C GLN A 53 -17.22 -9.39 -3.70
N GLU A 54 -17.78 -10.19 -2.80
CA GLU A 54 -17.24 -11.50 -2.41
C GLU A 54 -16.97 -12.41 -3.63
N PHE A 55 -17.83 -12.36 -4.64
CA PHE A 55 -17.69 -13.14 -5.88
C PHE A 55 -16.42 -12.83 -6.68
N HIS A 56 -15.80 -11.68 -6.46
CA HIS A 56 -14.63 -11.22 -7.20
C HIS A 56 -13.33 -11.31 -6.39
N THR A 57 -13.40 -11.83 -5.16
CA THR A 57 -12.26 -11.97 -4.25
C THR A 57 -12.03 -13.44 -3.94
N TYR A 58 -10.90 -13.98 -4.40
CA TYR A 58 -10.56 -15.39 -4.29
C TYR A 58 -9.51 -15.60 -3.21
N PHE A 59 -9.82 -16.48 -2.25
CA PHE A 59 -8.86 -16.89 -1.22
C PHE A 59 -7.75 -17.78 -1.82
N VAL A 60 -6.51 -17.57 -1.39
CA VAL A 60 -5.34 -18.32 -1.88
C VAL A 60 -4.62 -19.06 -0.76
N SER A 61 -4.28 -18.35 0.31
CA SER A 61 -3.45 -18.90 1.39
C SER A 61 -3.70 -18.17 2.69
N THR A 62 -3.54 -18.90 3.79
CA THR A 62 -3.45 -18.36 5.15
C THR A 62 -2.32 -19.06 5.89
N SER A 63 -1.55 -18.31 6.68
CA SER A 63 -0.55 -18.91 7.57
C SER A 63 -0.29 -18.07 8.81
N LEU A 64 -0.08 -18.76 9.93
CA LEU A 64 0.47 -18.21 11.18
C LEU A 64 2.00 -18.26 11.23
N ALA A 65 2.61 -19.21 10.51
CA ALA A 65 4.03 -19.50 10.61
C ALA A 65 4.83 -18.90 9.46
N ALA A 66 4.22 -18.74 8.29
CA ALA A 66 4.88 -18.22 7.10
C ALA A 66 4.58 -16.72 6.92
N SER A 67 5.65 -15.94 6.77
CA SER A 67 5.55 -14.54 6.33
C SER A 67 4.87 -14.42 4.96
N ILE A 68 4.39 -13.22 4.63
CA ILE A 68 3.75 -12.95 3.33
C ILE A 68 4.71 -13.31 2.20
N THR A 69 5.97 -12.91 2.36
CA THR A 69 7.09 -13.21 1.47
C THR A 69 7.22 -14.72 1.20
N LYS A 70 7.16 -15.54 2.26
CA LYS A 70 7.27 -17.00 2.16
C LYS A 70 6.05 -17.64 1.51
N GLN A 71 4.85 -17.21 1.89
CA GLN A 71 3.60 -17.69 1.27
C GLN A 71 3.54 -17.34 -0.22
N PHE A 72 4.05 -16.16 -0.61
CA PHE A 72 4.03 -15.70 -1.99
C PHE A 72 5.02 -16.44 -2.90
N HIS A 73 6.06 -17.08 -2.37
CA HIS A 73 7.05 -17.78 -3.19
C HIS A 73 6.39 -18.83 -4.11
N SER A 74 5.48 -19.64 -3.59
CA SER A 74 4.72 -20.63 -4.38
C SER A 74 3.78 -19.96 -5.38
N ILE A 75 3.16 -18.84 -5.01
CA ILE A 75 2.25 -18.08 -5.89
C ILE A 75 3.03 -17.48 -7.07
N LYS A 76 4.22 -16.93 -6.82
CA LYS A 76 5.10 -16.40 -7.86
C LYS A 76 5.43 -17.45 -8.92
N GLN A 77 5.74 -18.68 -8.53
CA GLN A 77 6.02 -19.76 -9.49
C GLN A 77 4.83 -20.01 -10.43
N VAL A 78 3.61 -19.99 -9.89
CA VAL A 78 2.38 -20.10 -10.69
C VAL A 78 2.24 -18.88 -11.62
N ILE A 79 2.39 -17.66 -11.11
CA ILE A 79 2.32 -16.42 -11.90
C ILE A 79 3.33 -16.44 -13.05
N ASP A 80 4.59 -16.79 -12.78
CA ASP A 80 5.66 -16.87 -13.78
C ASP A 80 5.35 -17.93 -14.84
N SER A 81 4.77 -19.07 -14.45
CA SER A 81 4.35 -20.12 -15.38
C SER A 81 3.21 -19.67 -16.30
N MET A 82 2.26 -18.88 -15.77
CA MET A 82 1.11 -18.36 -16.51
C MET A 82 1.55 -17.31 -17.53
N HIS A 83 2.51 -16.46 -17.18
CA HIS A 83 3.07 -15.45 -18.10
C HIS A 83 3.73 -16.05 -19.35
N LYS A 84 4.16 -17.31 -19.31
CA LYS A 84 4.75 -18.01 -20.47
C LYS A 84 3.71 -18.45 -21.52
N LYS A 85 2.43 -18.54 -21.16
CA LYS A 85 1.37 -19.17 -21.99
C LYS A 85 0.19 -18.25 -22.36
N LEU A 86 0.18 -16.98 -21.96
CA LEU A 86 -1.00 -16.10 -22.10
C LEU A 86 -0.86 -15.01 -23.18
N VAL A 87 -2.00 -14.63 -23.78
CA VAL A 87 -2.11 -13.46 -24.67
C VAL A 87 -1.92 -12.18 -23.85
N LYS A 88 -1.13 -11.24 -24.35
CA LYS A 88 -0.81 -10.01 -23.62
C LYS A 88 -2.04 -9.10 -23.59
N VAL A 89 -2.60 -8.85 -22.40
CA VAL A 89 -3.58 -7.77 -22.20
C VAL A 89 -2.83 -6.59 -21.62
N HIS A 90 -2.73 -5.52 -22.40
CA HIS A 90 -2.12 -4.26 -21.98
C HIS A 90 -3.19 -3.41 -21.27
N HIS A 91 -2.87 -2.92 -20.07
CA HIS A 91 -3.59 -1.80 -19.49
C HIS A 91 -3.13 -0.52 -20.20
N GLY A 92 -4.04 0.45 -20.39
CA GLY A 92 -3.90 1.59 -21.30
C GLY A 92 -2.58 2.37 -21.21
N ALA A 93 -2.16 2.91 -22.37
CA ALA A 93 -1.05 3.84 -22.70
C ALA A 93 0.35 3.62 -22.07
N LEU A 94 0.46 3.28 -20.78
CA LEU A 94 1.70 3.30 -20.00
C LEU A 94 2.28 1.90 -19.70
N GLY A 95 1.52 0.82 -19.95
CA GLY A 95 2.01 -0.55 -19.75
C GLY A 95 2.38 -0.94 -18.31
N LYS A 96 2.10 -0.09 -17.31
CA LYS A 96 2.36 -0.32 -15.89
C LYS A 96 1.08 -0.78 -15.17
N GLN A 97 1.18 -1.80 -14.33
CA GLN A 97 0.07 -2.26 -13.48
C GLN A 97 0.00 -1.40 -12.24
N ILE A 98 -1.11 -0.70 -11.98
CA ILE A 98 -1.31 0.10 -10.76
C ILE A 98 -2.27 -0.65 -9.83
N TYR A 99 -1.89 -0.81 -8.56
CA TYR A 99 -2.65 -1.55 -7.56
C TYR A 99 -3.44 -0.57 -6.70
N PRO A 100 -4.77 -0.66 -6.63
CA PRO A 100 -5.60 0.43 -6.15
C PRO A 100 -5.75 0.51 -4.62
N GLU A 101 -5.19 -0.42 -3.84
CA GLU A 101 -5.49 -0.51 -2.41
C GLU A 101 -4.42 0.06 -1.50
N ASP A 102 -4.84 0.69 -0.41
CA ASP A 102 -3.98 1.08 0.70
C ASP A 102 -3.95 -0.05 1.74
N ASN A 103 -2.78 -0.65 1.95
CA ASN A 103 -2.65 -1.84 2.77
C ASN A 103 -1.31 -1.89 3.54
N PRO A 104 -1.34 -2.12 4.86
CA PRO A 104 -0.13 -2.27 5.68
C PRO A 104 0.89 -3.29 5.16
N ALA A 105 0.44 -4.37 4.53
CA ALA A 105 1.34 -5.39 3.97
C ALA A 105 2.22 -4.87 2.83
N GLN A 106 1.87 -3.75 2.21
CA GLN A 106 2.67 -3.14 1.14
C GLN A 106 4.06 -2.71 1.62
N SER A 107 4.21 -2.36 2.90
CA SER A 107 5.54 -2.09 3.45
C SER A 107 6.44 -3.33 3.40
N GLU A 108 5.90 -4.52 3.73
CA GLU A 108 6.66 -5.78 3.67
C GLU A 108 6.97 -6.17 2.22
N VAL A 109 5.99 -6.05 1.32
CA VAL A 109 6.14 -6.32 -0.12
C VAL A 109 7.25 -5.46 -0.74
N CYS A 110 7.36 -4.18 -0.34
CA CYS A 110 8.40 -3.27 -0.80
C CYS A 110 9.77 -3.50 -0.13
N GLY A 111 9.90 -4.37 0.88
CA GLY A 111 11.11 -4.47 1.70
C GLY A 111 11.39 -3.22 2.54
N HIS A 112 10.36 -2.43 2.85
CA HIS A 112 10.47 -1.16 3.54
C HIS A 112 10.53 -1.35 5.06
N ILE A 113 11.46 -0.65 5.71
CA ILE A 113 11.74 -0.72 7.16
C ILE A 113 10.61 -0.19 8.06
N GLY A 114 9.66 0.55 7.48
CA GLY A 114 8.53 1.14 8.21
C GLY A 114 8.85 2.52 8.80
N ARG A 115 7.91 3.05 9.59
CA ARG A 115 7.94 4.44 10.10
C ARG A 115 9.16 4.80 10.96
N LYS A 116 9.82 3.82 11.58
CA LYS A 116 10.98 4.06 12.45
C LYS A 116 12.29 4.22 11.67
N GLY A 117 12.26 4.00 10.35
CA GLY A 117 13.42 4.26 9.49
C GLY A 117 13.75 5.74 9.37
N ASN A 118 15.02 6.04 9.09
CA ASN A 118 15.43 7.39 8.72
C ASN A 118 14.75 7.78 7.40
N GLN A 119 14.79 6.89 6.41
CA GLN A 119 13.93 6.91 5.22
C GLN A 119 12.65 6.12 5.53
N PHE A 120 11.55 6.85 5.66
CA PHE A 120 10.25 6.30 6.11
C PHE A 120 9.22 6.20 4.99
N CYS A 121 9.59 6.62 3.78
CA CYS A 121 8.75 6.54 2.60
C CYS A 121 9.14 5.32 1.78
N ARG A 122 8.14 4.54 1.36
CA ARG A 122 8.34 3.40 0.44
C ARG A 122 8.38 3.77 -1.04
N LYS A 123 8.11 5.04 -1.37
CA LYS A 123 8.05 5.56 -2.75
C LYS A 123 9.35 6.23 -3.18
N CYS A 124 10.03 6.86 -2.24
CA CYS A 124 11.18 7.71 -2.52
C CYS A 124 12.12 7.72 -1.32
N HIS A 125 13.34 8.19 -1.55
CA HIS A 125 14.39 8.28 -0.53
C HIS A 125 14.21 9.44 0.44
N VAL A 126 13.00 9.99 0.56
CA VAL A 126 12.72 11.06 1.51
C VAL A 126 12.88 10.55 2.94
N GLY A 127 13.62 11.32 3.72
CA GLY A 127 13.85 11.05 5.12
C GLY A 127 15.29 11.28 5.52
N GLU A 128 15.45 11.52 6.80
CA GLU A 128 16.71 11.89 7.44
C GLU A 128 16.64 11.49 8.92
N THR A 129 17.70 11.77 9.66
CA THR A 129 17.68 11.65 11.13
C THR A 129 16.54 12.50 11.73
N HIS A 130 16.03 12.10 12.91
CA HIS A 130 14.96 12.84 13.58
C HIS A 130 15.31 14.31 13.79
N LYS A 131 16.54 14.57 14.23
CA LYS A 131 17.07 15.91 14.47
C LYS A 131 17.00 16.81 13.23
N ILE A 132 17.29 16.26 12.05
CA ILE A 132 17.23 17.03 10.79
C ILE A 132 15.77 17.23 10.39
N LYS A 133 14.92 16.20 10.51
CA LYS A 133 13.49 16.30 10.15
C LYS A 133 12.70 17.30 11.01
N GLU A 134 13.16 17.59 12.22
CA GLU A 134 12.59 18.61 13.11
C GLU A 134 13.09 20.03 12.83
N SER A 135 14.13 20.21 12.00
CA SER A 135 14.53 21.54 11.55
C SER A 135 13.52 22.09 10.55
N ASP A 136 13.46 23.42 10.41
CA ASP A 136 12.54 24.07 9.47
C ASP A 136 12.82 23.63 8.02
N GLU A 137 14.09 23.61 7.62
CA GLU A 137 14.53 23.17 6.30
C GLU A 137 14.23 21.68 6.09
N GLY A 138 14.49 20.84 7.10
CA GLY A 138 14.21 19.43 7.04
C GLY A 138 12.73 19.14 6.93
N PHE A 139 11.89 19.81 7.72
CA PHE A 139 10.43 19.71 7.64
C PHE A 139 9.92 20.11 6.25
N HIS A 140 10.35 21.26 5.72
CA HIS A 140 9.97 21.71 4.38
C HIS A 140 10.45 20.75 3.28
N SER A 141 11.59 20.10 3.45
CA SER A 141 12.07 19.09 2.49
C SER A 141 11.14 17.88 2.35
N LEU A 142 10.37 17.53 3.41
CA LEU A 142 9.44 16.40 3.39
C LEU A 142 8.24 16.61 2.47
N PHE A 143 7.96 17.87 2.09
CA PHE A 143 6.88 18.25 1.17
C PHE A 143 7.35 18.40 -0.27
N LYS A 144 8.63 18.13 -0.55
CA LYS A 144 9.18 18.11 -1.90
C LYS A 144 9.31 16.65 -2.37
N PRO A 145 9.11 16.37 -3.67
CA PRO A 145 9.34 15.03 -4.22
C PRO A 145 10.79 14.61 -3.99
N GLY A 146 10.98 13.46 -3.32
CA GLY A 146 12.28 12.80 -3.25
C GLY A 146 12.61 12.01 -4.51
N SER A 147 13.84 11.53 -4.64
CA SER A 147 14.20 10.57 -5.69
C SER A 147 13.39 9.28 -5.52
N ALA A 148 12.73 8.84 -6.60
CA ALA A 148 11.92 7.64 -6.59
C ALA A 148 12.79 6.40 -6.34
N CYS A 149 12.29 5.50 -5.49
CA CYS A 149 12.88 4.18 -5.33
C CYS A 149 12.42 3.25 -6.45
N CYS A 150 13.17 2.17 -6.70
CA CYS A 150 12.69 1.04 -7.48
C CYS A 150 13.03 -0.30 -6.81
N ALA A 151 12.30 -1.35 -7.20
CA ALA A 151 12.50 -2.71 -6.69
C ALA A 151 13.91 -3.25 -6.99
N GLU A 152 14.52 -2.86 -8.11
CA GLU A 152 15.85 -3.32 -8.50
C GLU A 152 16.94 -2.77 -7.58
N GLU A 153 16.86 -1.49 -7.24
CA GLU A 153 17.75 -0.84 -6.28
C GLU A 153 17.64 -1.50 -4.90
N ILE A 154 16.42 -1.71 -4.41
CA ILE A 154 16.17 -2.37 -3.13
C ILE A 154 16.72 -3.79 -3.14
N ALA A 155 16.52 -4.54 -4.21
CA ALA A 155 17.05 -5.90 -4.34
C ALA A 155 18.59 -5.92 -4.29
N LEU A 156 19.25 -4.94 -4.93
CA LEU A 156 20.70 -4.79 -4.89
C LEU A 156 21.19 -4.48 -3.47
N ASP A 157 20.53 -3.57 -2.77
CA ASP A 157 20.92 -3.18 -1.42
C ASP A 157 20.70 -4.28 -0.40
N VAL A 158 19.60 -5.04 -0.49
CA VAL A 158 19.40 -6.23 0.33
C VAL A 158 20.49 -7.27 0.08
N LYS A 159 20.90 -7.50 -1.18
CA LYS A 159 22.04 -8.38 -1.49
C LYS A 159 23.34 -7.90 -0.85
N LYS A 160 23.64 -6.59 -0.93
CA LYS A 160 24.82 -6.01 -0.28
C LYS A 160 24.78 -6.21 1.23
N GLN A 161 23.64 -5.98 1.88
CA GLN A 161 23.47 -6.19 3.33
C GLN A 161 23.75 -7.63 3.72
N VAL A 162 23.23 -8.60 2.96
CA VAL A 162 23.47 -10.02 3.21
C VAL A 162 24.94 -10.38 3.03
N ILE A 163 25.59 -9.90 1.97
CA ILE A 163 27.04 -10.10 1.75
C ILE A 163 27.85 -9.51 2.91
N LEU A 164 27.52 -8.29 3.34
CA LEU A 164 28.17 -7.64 4.48
C LEU A 164 28.00 -8.43 5.78
N ALA A 165 26.79 -8.96 6.04
CA ALA A 165 26.52 -9.79 7.20
C ALA A 165 27.34 -11.10 7.18
N CYS A 166 27.43 -11.76 6.02
CA CYS A 166 28.25 -12.96 5.85
C CYS A 166 29.76 -12.68 5.98
N LEU A 167 30.20 -11.47 5.65
CA LEU A 167 31.59 -11.02 5.73
C LEU A 167 31.89 -10.26 7.02
N GLY A 168 31.06 -10.38 8.06
CA GLY A 168 30.99 -9.51 9.25
C GLY A 168 32.32 -9.14 9.92
N VAL A 169 33.37 -9.94 9.74
CA VAL A 169 34.76 -9.45 9.63
C VAL A 169 35.48 -10.40 8.66
N ALA A 170 35.64 -10.02 7.39
CA ALA A 170 36.19 -10.90 6.35
C ALA A 170 37.52 -11.55 6.77
N GLN A 171 38.33 -10.83 7.54
CA GLN A 171 39.59 -11.31 8.12
C GLN A 171 39.39 -12.45 9.13
N ASN A 172 38.39 -12.37 10.01
CA ASN A 172 38.15 -13.41 11.02
C ASN A 172 37.63 -14.69 10.36
N VAL A 173 36.77 -14.56 9.35
CA VAL A 173 36.27 -15.69 8.57
C VAL A 173 37.42 -16.36 7.83
N GLN A 174 38.27 -15.59 7.13
CA GLN A 174 39.44 -16.13 6.44
C GLN A 174 40.43 -16.81 7.40
N ASN A 175 40.71 -16.19 8.55
CA ASN A 175 41.60 -16.76 9.57
C ASN A 175 41.02 -18.07 10.14
N TYR A 176 39.71 -18.16 10.36
CA TYR A 176 39.05 -19.38 10.84
C TYR A 176 38.99 -20.46 9.76
N GLN A 177 38.71 -20.12 8.51
CA GLN A 177 38.79 -21.03 7.36
C GLN A 177 40.21 -21.58 7.19
N ALA A 178 41.24 -20.73 7.33
CA ALA A 178 42.64 -21.15 7.29
C ALA A 178 43.01 -22.05 8.49
N LYS A 179 42.50 -21.75 9.68
CA LYS A 179 42.75 -22.53 10.91
C LYS A 179 42.06 -23.90 10.89
N THR A 180 40.85 -23.99 10.33
CA THR A 180 40.03 -25.21 10.33
C THR A 180 40.14 -26.02 9.04
N GLY A 181 40.62 -25.39 7.95
CA GLY A 181 40.63 -25.98 6.61
C GLY A 181 39.24 -26.07 5.94
N ILE A 182 38.17 -25.63 6.61
CA ILE A 182 36.80 -25.72 6.11
C ILE A 182 36.47 -24.45 5.35
N LYS A 183 36.31 -24.55 4.02
CA LYS A 183 35.87 -23.46 3.16
C LYS A 183 34.44 -23.72 2.73
N ASP A 184 33.52 -22.89 3.18
CA ASP A 184 32.11 -23.07 2.89
C ASP A 184 31.74 -22.52 1.51
N LYS A 185 30.91 -23.26 0.75
CA LYS A 185 30.39 -22.82 -0.55
C LYS A 185 29.14 -21.95 -0.40
N LEU A 186 28.90 -21.40 0.80
CA LEU A 186 27.71 -20.64 1.15
C LEU A 186 27.33 -19.59 0.10
N LEU A 187 28.30 -18.79 -0.39
CA LEU A 187 28.04 -17.80 -1.43
C LEU A 187 27.54 -18.41 -2.75
N ALA A 188 28.08 -19.55 -3.16
CA ALA A 188 27.63 -20.26 -4.35
C ALA A 188 26.22 -20.86 -4.13
N TRP A 189 25.98 -21.47 -2.96
CA TRP A 189 24.66 -21.96 -2.59
C TRP A 189 23.61 -20.85 -2.57
N MET A 190 23.97 -19.66 -2.06
CA MET A 190 23.09 -18.50 -2.04
C MET A 190 22.78 -17.94 -3.43
N GLN A 191 23.75 -18.00 -4.35
CA GLN A 191 23.52 -17.64 -5.75
C GLN A 191 22.59 -18.66 -6.42
N GLU A 192 22.75 -19.94 -6.13
CA GLU A 192 21.87 -21.01 -6.63
C GLU A 192 20.44 -20.92 -6.06
N HIS A 193 20.29 -20.49 -4.80
CA HIS A 193 19.01 -20.42 -4.08
C HIS A 193 18.51 -18.98 -3.91
N GLU A 194 18.91 -18.08 -4.81
CA GLU A 194 18.61 -16.64 -4.70
C GLU A 194 17.09 -16.37 -4.59
N ASN A 195 16.27 -17.15 -5.29
CA ASN A 195 14.81 -16.95 -5.29
C ASN A 195 14.13 -17.37 -3.97
N GLU A 196 14.79 -18.19 -3.16
CA GLU A 196 14.28 -18.66 -1.87
C GLU A 196 14.70 -17.73 -0.73
N ILE A 197 15.84 -17.05 -0.90
CA ILE A 197 16.44 -16.18 0.12
C ILE A 197 15.82 -14.78 0.09
N TYR A 198 15.66 -14.22 -1.10
CA TYR A 198 15.22 -12.83 -1.26
C TYR A 198 13.72 -12.71 -1.48
N ASN A 199 13.19 -11.54 -1.13
CA ASN A 199 11.77 -11.25 -1.29
C ASN A 199 11.32 -11.42 -2.77
N PRO A 200 10.40 -12.36 -3.07
CA PRO A 200 9.97 -12.66 -4.43
C PRO A 200 9.27 -11.49 -5.13
N PHE A 201 8.71 -10.53 -4.39
CA PHE A 201 8.06 -9.34 -4.94
C PHE A 201 9.04 -8.38 -5.62
N LEU A 202 10.30 -8.33 -5.16
CA LEU A 202 11.32 -7.44 -5.74
C LEU A 202 11.77 -7.87 -7.15
N LYS A 203 11.39 -9.07 -7.58
CA LYS A 203 11.75 -9.66 -8.88
C LYS A 203 10.54 -10.04 -9.72
N LEU A 204 9.34 -9.63 -9.32
CA LEU A 204 8.15 -9.98 -10.06
C LEU A 204 8.14 -9.19 -11.38
N ALA A 205 8.05 -9.90 -12.51
CA ALA A 205 8.07 -9.24 -13.81
C ALA A 205 6.87 -8.30 -13.93
N ARG A 206 7.13 -7.05 -14.35
CA ARG A 206 6.11 -6.00 -14.57
C ARG A 206 5.36 -5.53 -13.32
N PHE A 207 5.88 -5.85 -12.14
CA PHE A 207 5.37 -5.33 -10.87
C PHE A 207 6.52 -4.83 -10.00
N ASP A 208 6.51 -3.55 -9.72
CA ASP A 208 7.34 -2.90 -8.73
C ASP A 208 6.43 -2.35 -7.64
N ALA A 209 6.45 -2.99 -6.47
CA ALA A 209 5.60 -2.57 -5.35
C ALA A 209 5.84 -1.11 -4.93
N THR A 210 7.07 -0.61 -5.06
CA THR A 210 7.41 0.77 -4.71
C THR A 210 6.78 1.76 -5.68
N ILE A 211 6.59 1.41 -6.95
CA ILE A 211 6.00 2.32 -7.95
C ILE A 211 4.49 2.08 -8.08
N ASN A 212 4.07 0.82 -8.00
CA ASN A 212 2.74 0.38 -8.41
C ASN A 212 1.71 0.35 -7.29
N THR A 213 2.11 0.43 -6.02
CA THR A 213 1.16 0.53 -4.88
C THR A 213 1.05 1.97 -4.39
N PRO A 214 -0.10 2.49 -3.94
CA PRO A 214 -0.19 3.84 -3.39
C PRO A 214 0.66 3.99 -2.11
N VAL A 215 0.87 5.23 -1.69
CA VAL A 215 1.43 5.52 -0.35
C VAL A 215 0.39 5.19 0.73
N GLU A 216 0.84 4.84 1.93
CA GLU A 216 -0.05 4.39 3.01
C GLU A 216 -0.82 5.57 3.60
N ILE A 217 -2.04 5.81 3.12
CA ILE A 217 -2.85 6.98 3.51
C ILE A 217 -3.11 6.94 5.02
N LEU A 218 -3.34 5.75 5.58
CA LEU A 218 -3.47 5.56 7.02
C LEU A 218 -2.29 6.14 7.80
N HIS A 219 -1.06 5.83 7.38
CA HIS A 219 0.15 6.19 8.10
C HIS A 219 0.79 7.51 7.62
N THR A 220 0.34 8.09 6.52
CA THR A 220 0.88 9.37 6.04
C THR A 220 -0.06 10.53 6.36
N ILE A 221 -1.36 10.31 6.32
CA ILE A 221 -2.36 11.37 6.37
C ILE A 221 -3.27 11.20 7.59
N LEU A 222 -3.90 10.04 7.74
CA LEU A 222 -4.87 9.82 8.83
C LEU A 222 -4.21 9.91 10.22
N LEU A 223 -3.23 9.05 10.49
CA LEU A 223 -2.55 9.00 11.79
C LEU A 223 -1.59 10.18 12.04
N ARG A 224 -1.26 10.96 11.01
CA ARG A 224 -0.18 11.96 11.06
C ARG A 224 -0.69 13.40 11.01
N ILE A 225 -1.72 13.67 10.22
CA ILE A 225 -2.31 15.01 10.08
C ILE A 225 -3.65 15.01 10.81
N ILE A 226 -4.57 14.12 10.41
CA ILE A 226 -5.95 14.12 10.92
C ILE A 226 -5.99 13.83 12.42
N LYS A 227 -5.18 12.88 12.90
CA LYS A 227 -5.05 12.58 14.33
C LYS A 227 -4.72 13.81 15.19
N TYR A 228 -3.96 14.77 14.68
CA TYR A 228 -3.58 15.96 15.44
C TYR A 228 -4.57 17.12 15.29
N LEU A 229 -5.32 17.17 14.18
CA LEU A 229 -6.45 18.09 14.01
C LEU A 229 -7.62 17.75 14.95
N GLN A 230 -7.72 16.49 15.39
CA GLN A 230 -8.76 16.00 16.31
C GLN A 230 -8.63 16.49 17.76
N LYS A 231 -7.66 17.34 18.11
CA LYS A 231 -7.53 17.83 19.50
C LYS A 231 -8.75 18.61 20.01
N GLN A 232 -9.61 19.11 19.10
CA GLN A 232 -10.79 19.91 19.43
C GLN A 232 -12.12 19.19 19.11
N MET A 233 -12.20 17.87 19.30
CA MET A 233 -13.43 17.14 19.00
C MET A 233 -14.57 17.52 19.97
N TYR A 234 -15.64 18.05 19.41
CA TYR A 234 -16.92 18.38 20.06
C TYR A 234 -17.84 17.16 19.98
N SER A 235 -18.03 16.46 21.10
CA SER A 235 -18.84 15.22 21.10
C SER A 235 -20.30 15.47 20.65
N VAL A 236 -20.87 16.61 21.02
CA VAL A 236 -22.27 16.94 20.71
C VAL A 236 -22.49 17.19 19.22
N CYS A 237 -21.68 18.04 18.57
CA CYS A 237 -21.93 18.36 17.15
C CYS A 237 -21.58 17.18 16.24
N LEU A 238 -20.59 16.35 16.59
CA LEU A 238 -20.29 15.16 15.82
C LEU A 238 -21.45 14.13 15.90
N GLN A 239 -22.12 14.05 17.05
CA GLN A 239 -23.25 13.14 17.26
C GLN A 239 -24.50 13.61 16.49
N SER A 240 -24.62 14.91 16.22
CA SER A 240 -25.73 15.49 15.45
C SER A 240 -25.50 15.52 13.94
N THR A 241 -24.42 14.91 13.44
CA THR A 241 -24.11 14.86 12.00
C THR A 241 -25.22 14.16 11.22
N ALA A 242 -25.81 14.87 10.25
CA ALA A 242 -26.69 14.24 9.27
C ALA A 242 -25.85 13.39 8.30
N MET A 243 -26.10 12.08 8.27
CA MET A 243 -25.34 11.15 7.42
C MET A 243 -25.92 11.01 6.01
N THR A 244 -27.00 11.72 5.70
CA THR A 244 -27.68 11.64 4.40
C THR A 244 -26.73 12.10 3.29
N GLY A 245 -26.44 11.22 2.33
CA GLY A 245 -25.52 11.50 1.22
C GLY A 245 -24.06 11.14 1.49
N LEU A 246 -23.71 10.74 2.72
CA LEU A 246 -22.38 10.22 3.05
C LEU A 246 -22.38 8.69 2.99
N SER A 247 -21.37 8.10 2.35
CA SER A 247 -21.16 6.64 2.34
C SER A 247 -20.44 6.18 3.63
N ILE A 248 -21.02 6.48 4.80
CA ILE A 248 -20.46 6.18 6.13
C ILE A 248 -21.47 5.41 6.99
N HIS A 249 -20.96 4.59 7.92
CA HIS A 249 -21.79 3.99 8.97
C HIS A 249 -22.13 5.02 10.06
N ALA A 250 -23.08 4.65 10.93
CA ALA A 250 -23.42 5.41 12.13
C ALA A 250 -22.18 5.84 12.91
N ILE A 251 -22.04 7.16 13.13
CA ILE A 251 -20.92 7.72 13.86
C ILE A 251 -21.10 7.42 15.36
N GLN A 252 -20.30 6.49 15.88
CA GLN A 252 -20.28 6.15 17.30
C GLN A 252 -19.37 7.12 18.07
N VAL A 253 -19.85 8.33 18.34
CA VAL A 253 -19.03 9.39 18.91
C VAL A 253 -18.45 9.02 20.27
N ASN A 254 -19.24 8.38 21.14
CA ASN A 254 -18.76 7.93 22.45
C ASN A 254 -17.56 7.00 22.33
N TYR A 255 -17.58 6.07 21.37
CA TYR A 255 -16.44 5.19 21.09
C TYR A 255 -15.24 6.00 20.60
N ILE A 256 -15.46 6.92 19.64
CA ILE A 256 -14.37 7.72 19.06
C ILE A 256 -13.69 8.57 20.14
N MET A 257 -14.47 9.15 21.06
CA MET A 257 -13.95 9.94 22.18
C MET A 257 -13.19 9.08 23.18
N GLN A 258 -13.78 7.95 23.58
CA GLN A 258 -13.19 7.05 24.57
C GLN A 258 -11.88 6.40 24.07
N TYR A 259 -11.82 6.10 22.77
CA TYR A 259 -10.73 5.36 22.15
C TYR A 259 -10.01 6.16 21.05
N ALA A 260 -9.86 7.47 21.25
CA ALA A 260 -9.25 8.38 20.26
C ALA A 260 -7.83 7.95 19.82
N ASN A 261 -7.08 7.25 20.68
CA ASN A 261 -5.75 6.73 20.35
C ASN A 261 -5.75 5.40 19.60
N LEU A 262 -6.90 4.70 19.55
CA LEU A 262 -7.08 3.38 18.94
C LEU A 262 -7.96 3.44 17.69
N LEU A 263 -8.21 4.63 17.15
CA LEU A 263 -9.03 4.79 15.96
C LEU A 263 -8.41 4.08 14.76
N ILE A 264 -9.28 3.53 13.93
CA ILE A 264 -8.91 2.82 12.70
C ILE A 264 -9.09 3.72 11.47
N GLY A 265 -8.52 3.31 10.33
CA GLY A 265 -8.56 4.10 9.10
C GLY A 265 -9.98 4.50 8.66
N GLN A 266 -10.97 3.62 8.83
CA GLN A 266 -12.36 3.95 8.52
C GLN A 266 -12.91 5.08 9.41
N GLN A 267 -12.61 5.05 10.70
CA GLN A 267 -13.07 6.09 11.65
C GLN A 267 -12.37 7.41 11.37
N PHE A 268 -11.06 7.39 11.11
CA PHE A 268 -10.32 8.57 10.69
C PHE A 268 -10.87 9.16 9.38
N LYS A 269 -11.23 8.31 8.40
CA LYS A 269 -11.86 8.75 7.15
C LYS A 269 -13.21 9.41 7.40
N THR A 270 -14.05 8.84 8.25
CA THR A 270 -15.33 9.46 8.63
C THR A 270 -15.11 10.83 9.25
N ILE A 271 -14.15 10.96 10.17
CA ILE A 271 -13.83 12.25 10.80
C ILE A 271 -13.33 13.25 9.76
N ALA A 272 -12.44 12.83 8.86
CA ALA A 272 -11.94 13.65 7.75
C ALA A 272 -13.02 14.20 6.81
N GLN A 273 -14.18 13.54 6.73
CA GLN A 273 -15.27 13.95 5.84
C GLN A 273 -16.22 14.97 6.47
N VAL A 274 -16.25 15.05 7.81
CA VAL A 274 -17.28 15.82 8.52
C VAL A 274 -16.69 16.92 9.40
N ASN A 275 -15.42 16.82 9.77
CA ASN A 275 -14.83 17.61 10.83
C ASN A 275 -14.79 19.12 10.53
N VAL A 276 -14.61 19.55 9.26
CA VAL A 276 -14.64 20.97 8.86
C VAL A 276 -15.98 21.62 9.19
N PHE A 277 -17.08 20.89 9.09
CA PHE A 277 -18.41 21.44 9.32
C PHE A 277 -18.68 21.78 10.77
N HIS A 278 -17.95 21.16 11.70
CA HIS A 278 -18.18 21.46 13.10
C HIS A 278 -17.00 21.98 13.90
N VAL A 279 -15.82 22.15 13.29
CA VAL A 279 -14.82 23.07 13.84
C VAL A 279 -15.12 24.55 13.50
N TYR A 280 -16.07 24.82 12.60
CA TYR A 280 -16.46 26.19 12.24
C TYR A 280 -16.88 26.99 13.49
N ASP A 281 -16.32 28.19 13.65
CA ASP A 281 -16.45 29.07 14.83
C ASP A 281 -16.00 28.50 16.19
N LEU A 282 -15.41 27.29 16.22
CA LEU A 282 -14.84 26.70 17.45
C LEU A 282 -13.31 26.79 17.53
N VAL A 283 -12.64 26.83 16.39
CA VAL A 283 -11.18 26.99 16.28
C VAL A 283 -10.83 28.40 15.81
N ASP A 284 -9.58 28.82 15.98
CA ASP A 284 -9.10 30.05 15.36
C ASP A 284 -9.08 29.94 13.81
N PRO A 285 -9.07 31.08 13.10
CA PRO A 285 -9.16 31.08 11.63
C PRO A 285 -8.06 30.29 10.94
N THR A 286 -6.85 30.24 11.49
CA THR A 286 -5.72 29.51 10.91
C THR A 286 -5.95 28.00 11.00
N TRP A 287 -6.40 27.52 12.16
CA TRP A 287 -6.76 26.11 12.33
C TRP A 287 -7.98 25.70 11.50
N PHE A 288 -8.95 26.60 11.31
CA PHE A 288 -10.08 26.34 10.41
C PHE A 288 -9.61 26.17 8.97
N LEU A 289 -8.78 27.09 8.46
CA LEU A 289 -8.23 27.02 7.10
C LEU A 289 -7.37 25.77 6.90
N LEU A 290 -6.54 25.40 7.90
CA LEU A 290 -5.76 24.17 7.87
C LEU A 290 -6.67 22.93 7.80
N THR A 291 -7.70 22.88 8.63
CA THR A 291 -8.66 21.78 8.65
C THR A 291 -9.36 21.66 7.30
N LYS A 292 -9.86 22.77 6.75
CA LYS A 292 -10.48 22.81 5.43
C LYS A 292 -9.55 22.28 4.32
N ALA A 293 -8.31 22.74 4.28
CA ALA A 293 -7.34 22.29 3.26
C ALA A 293 -7.02 20.79 3.36
N VAL A 294 -6.89 20.27 4.58
CA VAL A 294 -6.65 18.83 4.81
C VAL A 294 -7.84 17.97 4.42
N GLU A 295 -9.06 18.46 4.63
CA GLU A 295 -10.29 17.75 4.27
C GLU A 295 -10.55 17.80 2.75
N GLU A 296 -10.20 18.89 2.07
CA GLU A 296 -10.17 18.95 0.60
C GLU A 296 -9.17 17.94 0.02
N LEU A 297 -7.94 17.90 0.56
CA LEU A 297 -6.94 16.88 0.19
C LEU A 297 -7.47 15.46 0.46
N SER A 298 -8.12 15.25 1.60
CA SER A 298 -8.76 13.98 1.97
C SER A 298 -9.77 13.55 0.91
N ALA A 299 -10.67 14.44 0.50
CA ALA A 299 -11.64 14.15 -0.55
C ALA A 299 -10.98 13.69 -1.86
N LEU A 300 -9.89 14.35 -2.28
CA LEU A 300 -9.13 13.99 -3.48
C LEU A 300 -8.45 12.62 -3.37
N LEU A 301 -7.92 12.26 -2.20
CA LEU A 301 -7.26 10.97 -1.98
C LEU A 301 -8.19 9.77 -2.09
N TRP A 302 -9.49 9.97 -1.82
CA TRP A 302 -10.52 8.95 -1.97
C TRP A 302 -11.35 9.11 -3.26
N MET A 303 -10.94 10.00 -4.17
CA MET A 303 -11.54 10.09 -5.50
C MET A 303 -10.98 8.97 -6.37
N LEU A 304 -11.84 8.00 -6.70
CA LEU A 304 -11.44 6.75 -7.36
C LEU A 304 -11.60 6.80 -8.89
N GLU A 305 -12.11 7.90 -9.42
CA GLU A 305 -12.36 8.10 -10.84
C GLU A 305 -11.61 9.34 -11.30
N ILE A 306 -10.81 9.18 -12.37
CA ILE A 306 -10.19 10.30 -13.07
C ILE A 306 -11.23 10.76 -14.09
N PRO A 307 -11.81 11.96 -13.94
CA PRO A 307 -12.88 12.43 -14.82
C PRO A 307 -12.41 12.58 -16.28
N ASN A 308 -11.14 12.97 -16.45
CA ASN A 308 -10.49 13.18 -17.74
C ASN A 308 -9.14 12.46 -17.79
N MET A 309 -9.14 11.23 -18.30
CA MET A 309 -7.91 10.44 -18.45
C MET A 309 -6.93 11.06 -19.44
N GLU A 310 -7.40 11.76 -20.48
CA GLU A 310 -6.53 12.38 -21.48
C GLU A 310 -5.70 13.51 -20.87
N GLU A 311 -6.33 14.36 -20.06
CA GLU A 311 -5.65 15.42 -19.31
C GLU A 311 -4.66 14.86 -18.30
N TYR A 312 -5.05 13.83 -17.55
CA TYR A 312 -4.18 13.21 -16.55
C TYR A 312 -2.89 12.62 -17.16
N LEU A 313 -2.98 12.03 -18.36
CA LEU A 313 -1.82 11.45 -19.05
C LEU A 313 -0.81 12.49 -19.55
N VAL A 314 -1.18 13.78 -19.68
CA VAL A 314 -0.27 14.85 -20.08
C VAL A 314 0.71 15.22 -18.94
N TYR A 315 0.33 14.96 -17.68
CA TYR A 315 1.09 15.32 -16.49
C TYR A 315 1.99 14.19 -15.93
N LEU A 316 2.03 13.03 -16.60
CA LEU A 316 2.83 11.85 -16.21
C LEU A 316 4.11 11.70 -17.06
#